data_AF-B4K6N9-F1
#
_entry.id   AF-B4K6N9-F1
#
_cell.length_a   1.000
_cell.length_b   1.000
_cell.length_c   1.000
_cell.angle_alpha   90.00
_cell.angle_beta   90.00
_cell.angle_gamma   90.00
#
_symmetry.space_group_name_H-M   'P 1'
#
loop_
_entity.id
_entity.type
_entity.pdbx_description
1 polymer ?
#
loop_
_entity_poly.entity_id
_entity_poly.type
_entity_poly.pdbx_seq_one_letter_code
_entity_poly.pdbx_strand_id
1 'polypeptide(L)'
;MPLLCDGKKDGPDSTDEVFSACYNVLCSGFRCNYGGCIDASLKCNNINDCWDKSDENKFLCANETTILELLTDLSGNCACLHWSNVCDGVGDCRNGEDEDKNICGVNHCASGSF
;
A
#
# COMPACT_ATOMS: atom_id res chain seq x y z
N MET A 1 -25.48 -11.94 9.01
CA MET A 1 -24.60 -12.14 7.84
C MET A 1 -23.20 -11.77 8.28
N PRO A 2 -22.15 -12.53 7.94
CA PRO A 2 -20.85 -12.36 8.57
C PRO A 2 -20.21 -11.05 8.06
N LEU A 3 -19.94 -10.13 8.99
CA LEU A 3 -19.14 -8.90 8.82
C LEU A 3 -17.64 -9.22 8.96
N LEU A 4 -17.22 -10.37 8.41
CA LEU A 4 -15.84 -10.84 8.56
C LEU A 4 -15.07 -10.40 7.33
N CYS A 5 -14.00 -9.63 7.53
CA CYS A 5 -13.12 -9.19 6.45
C CYS A 5 -13.85 -8.38 5.37
N ASP A 6 -14.82 -7.55 5.77
CA ASP A 6 -15.65 -6.72 4.89
C ASP A 6 -15.11 -5.29 4.70
N GLY A 7 -13.98 -4.97 5.34
CA GLY A 7 -13.33 -3.68 5.23
C GLY A 7 -13.44 -2.84 6.49
N LYS A 8 -14.39 -3.12 7.39
CA LYS A 8 -14.72 -2.26 8.54
C LYS A 8 -14.57 -3.01 9.84
N LYS A 9 -13.93 -2.33 10.81
CA LYS A 9 -13.81 -2.87 12.17
C LYS A 9 -15.19 -2.92 12.82
N ASP A 10 -15.80 -4.10 12.80
CA ASP A 10 -17.08 -4.36 13.43
C ASP A 10 -16.90 -5.10 14.77
N GLY A 11 -17.79 -4.78 15.71
CA GLY A 11 -17.78 -5.39 17.03
C GLY A 11 -16.75 -4.81 18.03
N PRO A 12 -16.80 -5.28 19.28
CA PRO A 12 -16.10 -4.66 20.41
C PRO A 12 -14.58 -4.90 20.42
N ASP A 13 -14.13 -6.01 19.82
CA ASP A 13 -12.72 -6.43 19.81
C ASP A 13 -12.05 -6.23 18.43
N SER A 14 -12.80 -5.85 17.40
CA SER A 14 -12.33 -5.62 16.02
C SER A 14 -11.46 -6.76 15.43
N THR A 15 -11.68 -7.99 15.89
CA THR A 15 -10.94 -9.19 15.48
C THR A 15 -11.42 -9.76 14.15
N ASP A 16 -12.53 -9.25 13.65
CA ASP A 16 -13.08 -9.50 12.34
C ASP A 16 -12.19 -8.93 11.21
N GLU A 17 -11.38 -7.91 11.51
CA GLU A 17 -10.53 -7.23 10.52
C GLU A 17 -9.03 -7.30 10.80
N VAL A 18 -8.57 -8.41 11.38
CA VAL A 18 -7.14 -8.64 11.64
C VAL A 18 -6.51 -9.57 10.61
N PHE A 19 -5.22 -9.41 10.37
CA PHE A 19 -4.47 -10.24 9.43
C PHE A 19 -4.63 -11.74 9.72
N SER A 20 -4.57 -12.16 10.98
CA SER A 20 -4.74 -13.57 11.35
C SER A 20 -6.12 -14.15 11.01
N ALA A 21 -7.14 -13.31 10.84
CA ALA A 21 -8.48 -13.71 10.44
C ALA A 21 -8.64 -13.66 8.90
N CYS A 22 -8.09 -12.63 8.25
CA CYS A 22 -8.34 -12.34 6.83
C CYS A 22 -7.26 -12.83 5.86
N TYR A 23 -6.11 -13.32 6.34
CA TYR A 23 -4.99 -13.68 5.45
C TYR A 23 -5.30 -14.84 4.46
N ASN A 24 -6.26 -15.71 4.79
CA ASN A 24 -6.67 -16.85 3.96
C ASN A 24 -8.08 -16.70 3.36
N VAL A 25 -8.71 -15.53 3.53
CA VAL A 25 -10.04 -15.28 2.96
C VAL A 25 -9.91 -15.00 1.47
N LEU A 26 -10.75 -15.66 0.66
CA LEU A 26 -10.77 -15.48 -0.78
C LEU A 26 -11.56 -14.20 -1.11
N CYS A 27 -10.88 -13.15 -1.56
CA CYS A 27 -11.53 -11.91 -2.00
C CYS A 27 -11.97 -12.00 -3.46
N SER A 28 -13.21 -11.61 -3.76
CA SER A 28 -13.69 -11.41 -5.14
C SER A 28 -13.43 -10.00 -5.67
N GLY A 29 -12.85 -9.11 -4.86
CA GLY A 29 -12.63 -7.70 -5.18
C GLY A 29 -11.21 -7.22 -4.81
N PHE A 30 -11.10 -5.97 -4.35
CA PHE A 30 -9.83 -5.43 -3.88
C PHE A 30 -9.51 -5.96 -2.48
N ARG A 31 -8.24 -6.30 -2.27
CA ARG A 31 -7.75 -6.80 -0.99
C ARG A 31 -7.00 -5.69 -0.26
N CYS A 32 -7.50 -5.32 0.91
CA CYS A 32 -6.83 -4.39 1.82
C CYS A 32 -5.48 -4.96 2.27
N ASN A 33 -4.56 -4.10 2.71
CA ASN A 33 -3.19 -4.53 3.04
C ASN A 33 -3.12 -5.47 4.25
N TYR A 34 -4.03 -5.34 5.23
CA TYR A 34 -4.17 -6.33 6.32
C TYR A 34 -4.85 -7.65 5.89
N GLY A 35 -5.41 -7.74 4.68
CA GLY A 35 -5.95 -8.96 4.09
C GLY A 35 -7.47 -9.02 3.93
N GLY A 36 -8.24 -8.06 4.46
CA GLY A 36 -9.68 -7.98 4.27
C GLY A 36 -10.09 -7.59 2.84
N CYS A 37 -11.39 -7.68 2.55
CA CYS A 37 -11.91 -7.61 1.19
C CYS A 37 -12.96 -6.51 1.06
N ILE A 38 -12.79 -5.68 0.03
CA ILE A 38 -13.82 -4.71 -0.39
C ILE A 38 -14.16 -4.95 -1.86
N ASP A 39 -15.27 -4.38 -2.33
CA ASP A 39 -15.59 -4.43 -3.75
C ASP A 39 -14.54 -3.69 -4.58
N ALA A 40 -14.23 -4.20 -5.77
CA ALA A 40 -13.21 -3.58 -6.63
C ALA A 40 -13.58 -2.15 -7.05
N SER A 41 -14.88 -1.81 -7.09
CA SER A 41 -15.36 -0.45 -7.37
C SER A 41 -15.10 0.55 -6.24
N LEU A 42 -14.79 0.06 -5.04
CA LEU A 42 -14.47 0.89 -3.87
C LEU A 42 -13.00 1.29 -3.82
N LYS A 43 -12.14 0.66 -4.62
CA LYS A 43 -10.74 1.05 -4.71
C LYS A 43 -10.62 2.44 -5.35
N CYS A 44 -9.93 3.37 -4.70
CA CYS A 44 -9.63 4.71 -5.21
C CYS A 44 -10.89 5.56 -5.46
N ASN A 45 -11.91 5.40 -4.63
CA ASN A 45 -13.18 6.12 -4.71
C ASN A 45 -13.21 7.40 -3.85
N ASN A 46 -12.09 7.77 -3.21
CA ASN A 46 -11.94 8.86 -2.23
C ASN A 46 -12.65 8.63 -0.89
N ILE A 47 -13.02 7.39 -0.57
CA ILE A 47 -13.64 6.98 0.68
C ILE A 47 -12.76 5.88 1.28
N ASN A 48 -12.50 5.95 2.59
CA ASN A 48 -11.75 4.89 3.25
C ASN A 48 -12.70 3.72 3.54
N ASP A 49 -12.73 2.74 2.64
CA ASP A 49 -13.50 1.52 2.77
C ASP A 49 -12.68 0.40 3.42
N CYS A 50 -11.35 0.41 3.29
CA CYS A 50 -10.48 -0.38 4.16
C CYS A 50 -10.22 0.35 5.49
N TRP A 51 -10.26 -0.35 6.63
CA TRP A 51 -9.95 0.27 7.93
C TRP A 51 -8.52 0.83 8.01
N ASP A 52 -7.58 0.25 7.26
CA ASP A 52 -6.20 0.70 7.14
C ASP A 52 -5.99 1.73 6.00
N LYS A 53 -7.06 2.10 5.29
CA LYS A 53 -7.08 3.07 4.19
C LYS A 53 -6.22 2.66 3.00
N SER A 54 -5.92 1.37 2.86
CA SER A 54 -5.06 0.86 1.81
C SER A 54 -5.69 0.93 0.41
N ASP A 55 -7.02 0.99 0.34
CA ASP A 55 -7.82 1.23 -0.85
C ASP A 55 -7.63 2.63 -1.46
N GLU A 56 -7.34 3.63 -0.62
CA GLU A 56 -7.10 5.03 -1.01
C GLU A 56 -5.61 5.39 -0.98
N ASN A 57 -4.74 4.39 -1.04
CA ASN A 57 -3.31 4.64 -1.08
C ASN A 57 -2.96 5.39 -2.37
N LYS A 58 -2.35 6.58 -2.22
CA LYS A 58 -1.97 7.44 -3.34
C LYS A 58 -1.15 6.73 -4.40
N PHE A 59 -0.26 5.81 -4.03
CA PHE A 59 0.55 5.06 -4.99
C PHE A 59 -0.26 3.98 -5.72
N LEU A 60 -1.25 3.37 -5.07
CA LEU A 60 -2.15 2.38 -5.69
C LEU A 60 -3.25 3.00 -6.55
N CYS A 61 -3.53 4.29 -6.32
CA CYS A 61 -4.56 5.08 -7.00
C CYS A 61 -4.00 6.10 -8.01
N ALA A 62 -2.71 6.37 -7.97
CA ALA A 62 -2.04 7.25 -8.91
C ALA A 62 -1.99 6.60 -10.30
N ASN A 63 -2.24 7.40 -11.32
CA ASN A 63 -1.93 7.04 -12.70
C ASN A 63 -0.43 7.26 -12.95
N GLU A 64 0.10 6.67 -14.03
CA GLU A 64 1.52 6.73 -14.39
C GLU A 64 2.07 8.17 -14.39
N THR A 65 1.30 9.14 -14.88
CA THR A 65 1.63 10.57 -14.87
C THR A 65 1.70 11.16 -13.45
N THR A 66 0.78 10.75 -12.56
CA THR A 66 0.71 11.22 -11.18
C THR A 66 1.80 10.59 -10.31
N ILE A 67 2.20 9.35 -10.63
CA ILE A 67 3.39 8.71 -10.06
C ILE A 67 4.62 9.51 -10.46
N LEU A 68 4.73 9.88 -11.74
CA LEU A 68 5.82 10.73 -12.23
C LEU A 68 5.87 12.08 -11.50
N GLU A 69 4.72 12.69 -11.23
CA GLU A 69 4.62 13.95 -10.49
C GLU A 69 4.99 13.82 -8.99
N LEU A 70 4.53 12.76 -8.33
CA LEU A 70 4.93 12.43 -6.95
C LEU A 70 6.44 12.15 -6.84
N LEU A 71 7.02 11.55 -7.88
CA LEU A 71 8.47 11.35 -8.00
C LEU A 71 9.19 12.65 -8.39
N THR A 72 8.56 13.60 -9.08
CA THR A 72 9.16 14.93 -9.27
C THR A 72 9.15 15.75 -7.99
N ASP A 73 8.28 15.49 -7.03
CA ASP A 73 8.38 16.05 -5.67
C ASP A 73 9.55 15.43 -4.88
N LEU A 74 10.13 14.31 -5.34
CA LEU A 74 11.50 13.88 -4.96
C LEU A 74 12.61 14.69 -5.64
N SER A 75 12.28 15.84 -6.25
CA SER A 75 13.25 16.87 -6.65
C SER A 75 13.88 17.57 -5.44
N GLY A 76 14.43 16.76 -4.55
CA GLY A 76 15.64 17.07 -3.82
C GLY A 76 16.86 16.79 -4.68
N ASN A 77 17.06 15.57 -5.21
CA ASN A 77 18.26 15.21 -6.00
C ASN A 77 18.14 13.90 -6.85
N CYS A 78 16.97 13.27 -7.01
CA CYS A 78 16.86 11.91 -7.60
C CYS A 78 16.42 11.87 -9.08
N ALA A 79 16.56 12.98 -9.82
CA ALA A 79 15.93 13.22 -11.13
C ALA A 79 16.37 12.29 -12.30
N CYS A 80 17.33 11.39 -12.08
CA CYS A 80 17.92 10.54 -13.13
C CYS A 80 17.94 9.05 -12.76
N LEU A 81 17.08 8.61 -11.84
CA LEU A 81 17.01 7.20 -11.43
C LEU A 81 16.03 6.40 -12.27
N HIS A 82 16.45 5.20 -12.67
CA HIS A 82 15.56 4.23 -13.30
C HIS A 82 14.63 3.61 -12.24
N TRP A 83 13.42 3.21 -12.62
CA TRP A 83 12.45 2.67 -11.65
C TRP A 83 12.98 1.44 -10.91
N SER A 84 13.83 0.64 -11.55
CA SER A 84 14.42 -0.58 -10.96
C SER A 84 15.38 -0.30 -9.81
N ASN A 85 15.73 0.97 -9.63
CA ASN A 85 16.67 1.48 -8.64
C ASN A 85 15.95 2.31 -7.55
N VAL A 86 14.62 2.20 -7.49
CA VAL A 86 13.83 2.83 -6.43
C VAL A 86 13.30 1.71 -5.55
N CYS A 87 13.57 1.77 -4.25
CA CYS A 87 13.25 0.72 -3.29
C CYS A 87 13.90 -0.63 -3.63
N ASP A 88 15.12 -0.61 -4.19
CA ASP A 88 15.90 -1.81 -4.50
C ASP A 88 16.84 -2.21 -3.34
N GLY A 89 16.81 -1.44 -2.25
CA GLY A 89 17.63 -1.63 -1.07
C GLY A 89 18.98 -0.90 -1.15
N VAL A 90 19.22 -0.14 -2.20
CA VAL A 90 20.43 0.64 -2.42
C VAL A 90 20.05 2.11 -2.51
N GLY A 91 20.64 2.94 -1.66
CA GLY A 91 20.46 4.39 -1.76
C GLY A 91 21.21 4.94 -2.98
N ASP A 92 20.56 4.94 -4.14
CA ASP A 92 21.09 5.43 -5.40
C ASP A 92 20.91 6.95 -5.55
N CYS A 93 20.01 7.55 -4.75
CA CYS A 93 19.89 9.00 -4.67
C CYS A 93 20.89 9.62 -3.68
N ARG A 94 21.15 10.93 -3.84
CA ARG A 94 22.12 11.73 -3.05
C ARG A 94 22.00 11.53 -1.52
N ASN A 95 20.79 11.33 -1.00
CA ASN A 95 20.54 11.08 0.43
C ASN A 95 19.87 9.71 0.69
N GLY A 96 19.82 8.81 -0.30
CA GLY A 96 19.07 7.55 -0.20
C GLY A 96 17.55 7.74 -0.10
N GLU A 97 17.03 8.86 -0.62
CA GLU A 97 15.61 9.20 -0.54
C GLU A 97 14.75 8.23 -1.36
N ASP A 98 15.34 7.61 -2.37
CA ASP A 98 14.81 6.49 -3.13
C ASP A 98 14.57 5.22 -2.30
N GLU A 99 15.12 5.15 -1.08
CA GLU A 99 14.90 4.09 -0.09
C GLU A 99 14.11 4.58 1.14
N ASP A 100 13.54 5.79 1.08
CA ASP A 100 12.80 6.36 2.20
C ASP A 100 11.50 5.59 2.46
N LYS A 101 11.22 5.31 3.74
CA LYS A 101 10.04 4.53 4.16
C LYS A 101 8.70 5.17 3.78
N ASN A 102 8.67 6.49 3.58
CA ASN A 102 7.47 7.19 3.13
C ASN A 102 7.17 6.94 1.64
N ILE A 103 8.15 6.42 0.90
CA ILE A 103 8.11 6.16 -0.54
C ILE A 103 8.06 4.65 -0.78
N CYS A 104 8.97 3.92 -0.13
CA CYS A 104 9.03 2.46 -0.09
C CYS A 104 8.05 1.87 0.94
N GLY A 105 6.85 2.44 1.04
CA GLY A 105 5.79 2.06 1.99
C GLY A 105 5.25 0.64 1.83
N VAL A 106 5.86 -0.16 0.96
CA VAL A 106 5.66 -1.60 0.83
C VAL A 106 6.95 -2.24 1.31
N ASN A 107 6.91 -2.98 2.42
CA ASN A 107 8.05 -3.75 2.90
C ASN A 107 8.52 -4.71 1.79
N HIS A 108 9.46 -4.26 0.95
CA HIS A 108 10.38 -5.14 0.25
C HIS A 108 11.37 -5.64 1.30
N CYS A 109 10.88 -6.50 2.20
CA CYS A 109 11.79 -7.39 2.89
C CYS A 109 12.46 -8.21 1.80
N ALA A 110 13.71 -7.88 1.49
CA ALA A 110 14.59 -8.79 0.77
C ALA A 110 14.47 -10.14 1.48
N SER A 111 13.96 -11.13 0.73
CA SER A 111 13.72 -12.47 1.25
C SER A 111 15.04 -13.02 1.80
N GLY A 112 15.22 -12.99 3.13
CA GLY A 112 16.41 -13.52 3.79
C GLY A 112 17.01 -12.74 4.95
N SER A 113 16.46 -11.61 5.37
CA SER A 113 16.92 -10.95 6.62
C SER A 113 16.03 -11.32 7.79
N PHE A 114 16.57 -12.14 8.70
CA PHE A 114 15.99 -12.63 9.95
C PHE A 114 16.20 -11.64 11.11
#